data_AF-A0A4R4LT44-F1
#
_entry.id   AF-A0A4R4LT44-F1
#
_cell.length_a   1.000
_cell.length_b   1.000
_cell.length_c   1.000
_cell.angle_alpha   90.00
_cell.angle_beta   90.00
_cell.angle_gamma   90.00
#
_symmetry.space_group_name_H-M   'P 1'
#
loop_
_entity.id
_entity.type
_entity.pdbx_description
1 polymer ?
#
loop_
_entity_poly.entity_id
_entity_poly.type
_entity_poly.pdbx_seq_one_letter_code
_entity_poly.pdbx_strand_id
1 'polypeptide(L)'
;MTTIPQRSALDELRAAYHEQLNQLAAERDAARRQARRAQAQADVARADLASLKSRVHELLNAAARHLPDLPAVEAPKGSGAQRALPAAPATAADSADSEGSAERPARAA
;
A
#
# COMPACT_ATOMS: atom_id res chain seq x y z
N MET A 1 2.23 30.14 52.75
CA MET A 1 2.52 30.64 51.39
C MET A 1 2.79 29.44 50.52
N THR A 2 1.95 29.18 49.53
CA THR A 2 2.04 27.98 48.68
C THR A 2 2.30 28.43 47.25
N THR A 3 3.57 28.68 46.94
CA THR A 3 4.01 29.01 45.58
C THR A 3 4.00 27.75 44.73
N ILE A 4 2.86 27.49 44.08
CA ILE A 4 2.66 26.35 43.19
C ILE A 4 3.71 26.39 42.06
N PRO A 5 4.33 25.26 41.66
CA PRO A 5 5.43 25.21 40.69
C PRO A 5 4.94 25.38 39.23
N GLN A 6 4.25 26.48 38.94
CA GLN A 6 3.66 26.79 37.62
C GLN A 6 4.68 26.73 36.47
N ARG A 7 5.96 27.00 36.75
CA ARG A 7 7.03 26.89 35.77
C ARG A 7 7.33 25.44 35.38
N SER A 8 7.35 24.48 36.31
CA SER A 8 7.60 23.07 35.95
C SER A 8 6.46 22.51 35.13
N ALA A 9 5.20 22.78 35.50
CA ALA A 9 4.02 22.34 34.76
C ALA A 9 3.99 22.84 33.30
N LEU A 10 4.46 24.08 33.04
CA LEU A 10 4.60 24.60 31.68
C LEU A 10 5.75 23.96 30.91
N ASP A 11 6.87 23.66 31.57
CA ASP A 11 8.03 23.01 30.96
C ASP A 11 7.75 21.50 30.69
N GLU A 12 6.96 20.84 31.53
CA GLU A 12 6.40 19.49 31.33
C GLU A 12 5.46 19.45 30.11
N LEU A 13 4.52 20.41 30.00
CA LEU A 13 3.62 20.50 28.83
C LEU A 13 4.40 20.76 27.53
N ARG A 14 5.43 21.60 27.57
CA ARG A 14 6.34 21.83 26.43
C ARG A 14 7.10 20.56 26.06
N ALA A 15 7.63 19.82 27.04
CA ALA A 15 8.34 18.58 26.81
C ALA A 15 7.44 17.54 26.14
N ALA A 16 6.22 17.33 26.65
CA ALA A 16 5.23 16.42 26.06
C ALA A 16 4.85 16.82 24.63
N TYR A 17 4.68 18.11 24.35
CA TYR A 17 4.40 18.59 22.99
C TYR A 17 5.60 18.40 22.04
N HIS A 18 6.82 18.64 22.50
CA HIS A 18 8.03 18.35 21.72
C HIS A 18 8.20 16.84 21.45
N GLU A 19 7.87 15.99 22.40
CA GLU A 19 7.86 14.53 22.21
C GLU A 19 6.83 14.11 21.15
N GLN A 20 5.60 14.63 21.20
CA GLN A 20 4.58 14.40 20.17
C GLN A 20 5.02 14.86 18.77
N LEU A 21 5.65 16.04 18.65
CA LEU A 21 6.19 16.53 17.38
C LEU A 21 7.34 15.64 16.87
N ASN A 22 8.20 15.15 17.75
CA ASN A 22 9.29 14.25 17.40
C ASN A 22 8.75 12.88 16.93
N GLN A 23 7.73 12.34 17.60
CA GLN A 23 7.06 11.11 17.18
C GLN A 23 6.44 11.28 15.78
N LEU A 24 5.66 12.36 15.56
CA LEU A 24 5.03 12.63 14.26
C LEU A 24 6.06 12.81 13.14
N ALA A 25 7.21 13.44 13.42
CA ALA A 25 8.31 13.56 12.47
C ALA A 25 8.94 12.19 12.13
N ALA A 26 9.14 11.33 13.13
CA ALA A 26 9.67 9.98 12.96
C ALA A 26 8.73 9.08 12.13
N GLU A 27 7.42 9.13 12.42
CA GLU A 27 6.37 8.42 11.67
C GLU A 27 6.31 8.88 10.21
N ARG A 28 6.28 10.20 9.98
CA ARG A 28 6.34 10.81 8.64
C ARG A 28 7.56 10.33 7.85
N ASP A 29 8.73 10.29 8.48
CA ASP A 29 9.96 9.90 7.80
C ASP A 29 10.08 8.38 7.62
N ALA A 30 9.44 7.57 8.47
CA ALA A 30 9.21 6.14 8.22
C ALA A 30 8.31 5.91 7.01
N ALA A 31 7.16 6.59 6.95
CA ALA A 31 6.23 6.53 5.82
C ALA A 31 6.91 6.96 4.49
N ARG A 32 7.71 8.02 4.51
CA ARG A 32 8.53 8.46 3.36
C ARG A 32 9.53 7.40 2.91
N ARG A 33 10.20 6.70 3.83
CA ARG A 33 11.11 5.58 3.50
C ARG A 33 10.34 4.41 2.89
N GLN A 34 9.16 4.08 3.42
CA GLN A 34 8.29 3.02 2.88
C GLN A 34 7.79 3.36 1.47
N ALA A 35 7.32 4.59 1.24
CA ALA A 35 6.87 5.04 -0.08
C ALA A 35 7.98 4.95 -1.15
N ARG A 36 9.21 5.37 -0.82
CA ARG A 36 10.38 5.23 -1.72
C ARG A 36 10.70 3.76 -2.05
N ARG A 37 10.62 2.86 -1.06
CA ARG A 37 10.82 1.41 -1.27
C ARG A 37 9.74 0.81 -2.17
N ALA A 38 8.48 1.14 -1.92
CA ALA A 38 7.35 0.67 -2.73
C ALA A 38 7.43 1.19 -4.18
N GLN A 39 7.85 2.45 -4.38
CA GLN A 39 8.09 3.00 -5.71
C GLN A 39 9.21 2.25 -6.45
N ALA A 40 10.36 2.02 -5.81
CA ALA A 40 11.45 1.26 -6.41
C ALA A 40 11.03 -0.17 -6.79
N GLN A 41 10.24 -0.83 -5.94
CA GLN A 41 9.66 -2.15 -6.26
C GLN A 41 8.70 -2.10 -7.46
N ALA A 42 7.85 -1.07 -7.54
CA ALA A 42 6.94 -0.89 -8.67
C ALA A 42 7.69 -0.60 -9.99
N ASP A 43 8.81 0.12 -9.94
CA ASP A 43 9.63 0.42 -11.11
C ASP A 43 10.42 -0.82 -11.59
N VAL A 44 10.91 -1.67 -10.68
CA VAL A 44 11.45 -3.00 -11.03
C VAL A 44 10.37 -3.88 -11.66
N ALA A 45 9.19 -4.01 -11.04
CA ALA A 45 8.11 -4.82 -11.59
C ALA A 45 7.63 -4.34 -12.98
N ARG A 46 7.69 -3.03 -13.26
CA ARG A 46 7.42 -2.48 -14.60
C ARG A 46 8.47 -2.91 -15.62
N ALA A 47 9.76 -2.91 -15.25
CA ALA A 47 10.84 -3.38 -16.10
C ALA A 47 10.73 -4.89 -16.39
N ASP A 48 10.42 -5.69 -15.36
CA ASP A 48 10.21 -7.14 -15.50
C ASP A 48 9.04 -7.45 -16.43
N LEU A 49 7.91 -6.73 -16.29
CA LEU A 49 6.76 -6.87 -17.18
C LEU A 49 7.07 -6.45 -18.63
N ALA A 50 7.92 -5.44 -18.84
CA ALA A 50 8.38 -5.05 -20.18
C ALA A 50 9.29 -6.11 -20.81
N SER A 51 10.24 -6.64 -20.03
CA SER A 51 11.13 -7.75 -20.42
C SER A 51 10.35 -9.01 -20.79
N LEU A 52 9.40 -9.42 -19.95
CA LEU A 52 8.52 -10.57 -20.20
C LEU A 52 7.69 -10.37 -21.47
N LYS A 53 7.13 -9.18 -21.70
CA LYS A 53 6.41 -8.85 -22.95
C LYS A 53 7.31 -8.97 -24.18
N SER A 54 8.53 -8.42 -24.13
CA SER A 54 9.49 -8.57 -25.23
C SER A 54 9.77 -10.06 -25.51
N ARG A 55 10.03 -10.83 -24.45
CA ARG A 55 10.33 -12.26 -24.59
C ARG A 55 9.15 -13.07 -25.13
N VAL A 56 7.93 -12.75 -24.73
CA VAL A 56 6.71 -13.37 -25.30
C VAL A 56 6.55 -13.01 -26.77
N HIS A 57 6.78 -11.75 -27.18
CA HIS A 57 6.75 -11.37 -28.59
C HIS A 57 7.86 -12.07 -29.40
N GLU A 58 9.08 -12.20 -28.88
CA GLU A 58 10.16 -12.98 -29.51
C GLU A 58 9.76 -14.45 -29.71
N LEU A 59 9.19 -15.09 -28.69
CA LEU A 59 8.78 -16.49 -28.75
C LEU A 59 7.60 -16.70 -29.72
N LEU A 60 6.63 -15.80 -29.74
CA LEU A 60 5.51 -15.85 -30.70
C LEU A 60 5.99 -15.62 -32.14
N ASN A 61 6.92 -14.68 -32.36
CA ASN A 61 7.54 -14.45 -33.66
C ASN A 61 8.39 -15.65 -34.12
N ALA A 62 9.08 -16.32 -33.20
CA ALA A 62 9.81 -17.55 -33.49
C ALA A 62 8.85 -18.70 -33.83
N ALA A 63 7.78 -18.89 -33.05
CA ALA A 63 6.77 -19.91 -33.29
C ALA A 63 6.07 -19.71 -34.65
N ALA A 64 5.68 -18.49 -35.01
CA ALA A 64 5.06 -18.17 -36.30
C ALA A 64 5.96 -18.48 -37.51
N ARG A 65 7.30 -18.43 -37.37
CA ARG A 65 8.24 -18.86 -38.42
C ARG A 65 8.29 -20.38 -38.61
N HIS A 66 7.91 -21.15 -37.58
CA HIS A 66 7.92 -22.61 -37.59
C HIS A 66 6.53 -23.24 -37.77
N LEU A 67 5.45 -22.46 -37.63
CA LEU A 67 4.07 -22.91 -37.77
C LEU A 67 3.28 -21.92 -38.63
N PRO A 68 3.14 -22.17 -39.95
CA PRO A 68 2.65 -21.18 -40.91
C PRO A 68 1.16 -20.80 -40.81
N ASP A 69 0.37 -21.53 -40.01
CA ASP A 69 -1.05 -21.24 -39.75
C ASP A 69 -1.30 -20.44 -38.45
N LEU A 70 -0.26 -19.86 -37.84
CA LEU A 70 -0.44 -19.07 -36.61
C LEU A 70 -1.10 -17.71 -36.91
N PRO A 71 -2.24 -17.36 -36.29
CA PRO A 71 -2.86 -16.05 -36.48
C PRO A 71 -1.91 -14.93 -36.02
N ALA A 72 -1.78 -13.89 -36.83
CA ALA A 72 -0.92 -12.76 -36.53
C ALA A 72 -1.33 -12.09 -35.21
N VAL A 73 -0.35 -11.88 -34.33
CA VAL A 73 -0.57 -11.25 -33.03
C VAL A 73 -0.90 -9.77 -33.24
N GLU A 74 -2.17 -9.39 -33.08
CA GLU A 74 -2.50 -7.96 -32.93
C GLU A 74 -1.73 -7.41 -31.73
N ALA A 75 -0.94 -6.36 -31.96
CA ALA A 75 -0.27 -5.65 -30.88
C ALA A 75 -1.33 -5.11 -29.90
N PRO A 76 -1.11 -5.18 -28.58
CA PRO A 76 -2.09 -4.74 -27.60
C PRO A 76 -2.40 -3.25 -27.81
N LYS A 77 -3.58 -2.97 -28.37
CA LYS A 77 -4.12 -1.61 -28.53
C LYS A 77 -4.07 -0.95 -27.15
N GLY A 78 -3.23 0.08 -27.04
CA GLY A 78 -2.78 0.60 -25.75
C GLY A 78 -3.97 0.93 -24.85
N SER A 79 -4.12 0.18 -23.76
CA SER A 79 -5.09 0.50 -22.71
C SER A 79 -4.79 1.91 -22.22
N GLY A 80 -5.63 2.86 -22.63
CA GLY A 80 -5.46 4.26 -22.30
C GLY A 80 -5.40 4.40 -20.80
N ALA A 81 -4.35 5.08 -20.29
CA ALA A 81 -4.08 5.16 -18.87
C ALA A 81 -5.25 5.84 -18.13
N GLN A 82 -6.19 5.04 -17.62
CA GLN A 82 -7.18 5.48 -16.66
C GLN A 82 -6.43 5.80 -15.36
N ARG A 83 -6.00 7.06 -15.28
CA ARG A 83 -5.38 7.63 -14.09
C ARG A 83 -6.44 7.75 -13.01
N ALA A 84 -6.66 6.66 -12.29
CA ALA A 84 -7.52 6.66 -11.11
C ALA A 84 -7.04 7.74 -10.14
N LEU A 85 -7.93 8.69 -9.85
CA LEU A 85 -7.74 9.65 -8.77
C LEU A 85 -7.75 8.87 -7.44
N PRO A 86 -6.90 9.25 -6.46
CA PRO A 86 -6.91 8.59 -5.16
C PRO A 86 -8.27 8.82 -4.49
N ALA A 87 -8.91 7.74 -4.04
CA ALA A 87 -10.13 7.83 -3.26
C ALA A 87 -9.84 8.52 -1.92
N ALA A 88 -10.71 9.45 -1.52
CA ALA A 88 -10.68 10.02 -0.17
C ALA A 88 -11.00 8.92 0.87
N PRO A 89 -10.47 9.02 2.10
CA PRO A 89 -10.73 8.01 3.13
C PRO A 89 -12.21 8.03 3.53
N ALA A 90 -12.91 6.91 3.34
CA ALA A 90 -14.24 6.73 3.90
C ALA A 90 -14.13 6.71 5.43
N THR A 91 -14.85 7.60 6.09
CA THR A 91 -14.94 7.71 7.54
C THR A 91 -15.57 6.45 8.13
N ALA A 92 -14.94 5.89 9.17
CA ALA A 92 -15.51 4.80 9.94
C ALA A 92 -16.70 5.29 10.81
N ALA A 93 -17.85 4.65 10.63
CA ALA A 93 -18.99 4.57 11.55
C ALA A 93 -19.66 3.22 11.20
N ASP A 94 -19.57 2.16 12.00
CA ASP A 94 -20.12 1.93 13.34
C ASP A 94 -21.61 1.54 13.31
N SER A 95 -22.02 0.67 14.25
CA SER A 95 -23.25 -0.17 14.29
C SER A 95 -23.14 -1.42 13.39
N ALA A 96 -23.05 -2.67 13.86
CA ALA A 96 -23.72 -3.44 14.94
C ALA A 96 -24.93 -4.26 14.47
N ASP A 97 -25.05 -5.46 15.08
CA ASP A 97 -26.12 -6.45 15.06
C ASP A 97 -26.49 -7.19 13.75
N SER A 98 -26.14 -8.49 13.73
CA SER A 98 -27.13 -9.56 13.56
C SER A 98 -26.62 -10.87 14.20
N GLU A 99 -27.33 -11.36 15.22
CA GLU A 99 -27.04 -12.63 15.90
C GLU A 99 -27.37 -13.85 15.01
N GLY A 100 -26.69 -14.98 15.26
CA GLY A 100 -26.78 -16.17 14.40
C GLY A 100 -26.44 -17.53 15.04
N SER A 101 -26.70 -17.69 16.35
CA SER A 101 -26.99 -18.94 17.11
C SER A 101 -26.32 -20.31 16.82
N ALA A 102 -25.96 -21.01 17.90
CA ALA A 102 -25.61 -22.46 18.02
C ALA A 102 -24.30 -22.95 17.33
N GLU A 103 -23.51 -23.94 17.78
CA GLU A 103 -23.30 -24.75 19.02
C GLU A 103 -21.88 -25.39 18.87
N ARG A 104 -21.14 -26.00 19.83
CA ARG A 104 -21.29 -26.41 21.25
C ARG A 104 -19.86 -26.59 21.86
N PRO A 105 -19.59 -26.38 23.17
CA PRO A 105 -18.25 -26.60 23.73
C PRO A 105 -18.06 -27.99 24.38
N ALA A 106 -16.95 -28.70 24.10
CA ALA A 106 -16.45 -29.80 24.95
C ALA A 106 -15.00 -30.24 24.61
N ARG A 107 -14.08 -30.11 25.59
CA ARG A 107 -12.96 -31.00 26.01
C ARG A 107 -12.01 -31.66 24.95
N ALA A 108 -10.77 -32.05 25.28
CA ALA A 108 -10.21 -32.43 26.58
C ALA A 108 -8.76 -31.94 26.80
N ALA A 109 -8.23 -32.25 28.00
CA ALA A 109 -6.85 -32.06 28.43
C ALA A 109 -5.97 -33.27 28.08
#